data_AF-E8X812-F1
#
_entry.id   AF-E8X812-F1
#
_cell.length_a   1.000
_cell.length_b   1.000
_cell.length_c   1.000
_cell.angle_alpha   90.00
_cell.angle_beta   90.00
_cell.angle_gamma   90.00
#
_symmetry.space_group_name_H-M   'P 1'
#
loop_
_entity.id
_entity.type
_entity.pdbx_description
1 polymer ?
#
loop_
_entity_poly.entity_id
_entity_poly.type
_entity_poly.pdbx_seq_one_letter_code
_entity_poly.pdbx_strand_id
1 'polypeptide(L)'
;MSVNRKTHLFALAILSSLSFAAYAQTALTQASNDKIDHWLRSGEPRMVAWGAAFAAKCGDRDALPLLASLAENYQSIPPQEYDARGNYIPRTPEQKQRLDSMEVVLDSVIQLHGRVPYEAITSALQDFPAQALTLFAGMPEPERSQRADVLYATRDKADQPYDWHHLAQQQMIHMAAAILALQPPPGFTATLLNETTVVLKVSVTDDEQKREDTFSGGVCGDSFGLKPAQGWPQPYTYVVEQHWNNQGSADGVLVPGEPSITTRRALSNSSCSTLPGFTSVQKLLLAEQEAGFLPEDRRTGTLQYDTLRYPGQASFVASLSSLVDRRKEPFRKLAATLAGKSFLSASEAATAMPMFAVEIDDQRKDQTQALQMPASLGSRTTVGPYKPESGWFLKQGN
;
A
#
# COMPACT_ATOMS: atom_id res chain seq x y z
N MET A 1 51.19 48.42 -32.95
CA MET A 1 50.60 47.07 -33.12
C MET A 1 49.62 46.89 -31.96
N SER A 2 48.42 47.47 -32.01
CA SER A 2 47.18 47.03 -32.68
C SER A 2 46.61 45.70 -32.17
N VAL A 3 45.31 45.74 -31.85
CA VAL A 3 44.33 44.65 -31.64
C VAL A 3 44.32 44.10 -30.18
N ASN A 4 43.22 44.01 -29.42
CA ASN A 4 41.78 44.05 -29.73
C ASN A 4 40.95 44.57 -28.55
N ARG A 5 40.10 45.58 -28.81
CA ARG A 5 38.91 45.92 -27.99
C ARG A 5 37.73 45.16 -28.59
N LYS A 6 36.98 44.38 -27.80
CA LYS A 6 35.53 44.08 -27.97
C LYS A 6 35.10 42.95 -27.03
N THR A 7 34.62 43.27 -25.82
CA THR A 7 33.69 42.42 -25.03
C THR A 7 33.21 43.16 -23.77
N HIS A 8 32.44 44.23 -23.93
CA HIS A 8 31.68 44.83 -22.83
C HIS A 8 30.30 45.25 -23.35
N LEU A 9 29.37 44.30 -23.52
CA LEU A 9 27.95 44.56 -23.77
C LEU A 9 27.12 43.26 -23.75
N PHE A 10 27.22 42.45 -22.68
CA PHE A 10 26.32 41.30 -22.47
C PHE A 10 26.09 40.93 -20.98
N ALA A 11 26.36 41.86 -20.04
CA ALA A 11 26.33 41.57 -18.60
C ALA A 11 25.21 42.29 -17.81
N LEU A 12 24.21 42.90 -18.47
CA LEU A 12 23.18 43.69 -17.79
C LEU A 12 21.74 43.18 -17.91
N ALA A 13 21.51 42.01 -18.53
CA ALA A 13 20.17 41.42 -18.66
C ALA A 13 19.96 40.10 -17.88
N ILE A 14 20.95 39.65 -17.08
CA ILE A 14 20.87 38.38 -16.31
C ILE A 14 20.65 38.65 -14.80
N LEU A 15 20.81 39.89 -14.32
CA LEU A 15 20.66 40.23 -12.90
C LEU A 15 19.21 40.58 -12.48
N SER A 16 18.30 40.83 -13.42
CA SER A 16 16.89 41.11 -13.12
C SER A 16 16.04 39.85 -12.94
N SER A 17 16.43 38.70 -13.51
CA SER A 17 15.69 37.43 -13.38
C SER A 17 16.07 36.62 -12.15
N LEU A 18 17.27 36.80 -11.59
CA LEU A 18 17.69 36.18 -10.33
C LEU A 18 17.13 36.87 -9.09
N SER A 19 16.72 38.15 -9.22
CA SER A 19 16.21 38.93 -8.09
C SER A 19 14.76 38.59 -7.74
N PHE A 20 13.92 38.16 -8.69
CA PHE A 20 12.51 37.81 -8.40
C PHE A 20 12.34 36.47 -7.67
N ALA A 21 13.20 35.48 -7.95
CA ALA A 21 13.14 34.17 -7.27
C ALA A 21 13.58 34.26 -5.80
N ALA A 22 14.64 35.03 -5.51
CA ALA A 22 15.10 35.25 -4.15
C ALA A 22 14.14 36.13 -3.32
N TYR A 23 13.50 37.12 -3.94
CA TYR A 23 12.50 37.97 -3.27
C TYR A 23 11.20 37.22 -2.96
N ALA A 24 10.77 36.28 -3.81
CA ALA A 24 9.60 35.45 -3.53
C ALA A 24 9.78 34.52 -2.31
N GLN A 25 11.02 34.12 -2.00
CA GLN A 25 11.31 33.23 -0.88
C GLN A 25 11.53 33.96 0.46
N THR A 26 11.96 35.22 0.42
CA THR A 26 12.15 36.05 1.63
C THR A 26 10.98 36.99 1.94
N ALA A 27 10.05 37.21 0.99
CA ALA A 27 8.89 38.08 1.17
C ALA A 27 7.53 37.34 1.27
N LEU A 28 7.51 36.01 1.42
CA LEU A 28 6.31 35.31 1.95
C LEU A 28 6.31 35.44 3.48
N THR A 29 6.21 36.70 3.92
CA THR A 29 5.78 37.10 5.25
C THR A 29 4.52 36.34 5.62
N GLN A 30 4.40 35.93 6.88
CA GLN A 30 3.22 35.25 7.42
C GLN A 30 1.95 35.96 6.93
N ALA A 31 1.08 35.22 6.23
CA ALA A 31 -0.23 35.74 5.88
C ALA A 31 -1.01 35.94 7.19
N SER A 32 -1.71 37.06 7.33
CA SER A 32 -2.62 37.25 8.47
C SER A 32 -3.77 36.24 8.40
N ASN A 33 -4.36 35.90 9.54
CA ASN A 33 -5.50 34.98 9.61
C ASN A 33 -6.66 35.45 8.71
N ASP A 34 -6.95 36.76 8.66
CA ASP A 34 -7.98 37.33 7.75
C ASP A 34 -7.69 37.03 6.28
N LYS A 35 -6.40 37.05 5.89
CA LYS A 35 -5.98 36.77 4.52
C LYS A 35 -6.08 35.28 4.21
N ILE A 36 -5.72 34.43 5.18
CA ILE A 36 -5.87 32.98 5.10
C ILE A 36 -7.35 32.61 4.91
N ASP A 37 -8.25 33.14 5.75
CA ASP A 37 -9.69 32.91 5.66
C ASP A 37 -10.25 33.40 4.30
N HIS A 38 -9.87 34.61 3.88
CA HIS A 38 -10.28 35.15 2.59
C HIS A 38 -9.88 34.23 1.42
N TRP A 39 -8.66 33.71 1.43
CA TRP A 39 -8.16 32.80 0.40
C TRP A 39 -8.88 31.45 0.40
N LEU A 40 -9.10 30.86 1.58
CA LEU A 40 -9.83 29.60 1.73
C LEU A 40 -11.30 29.70 1.25
N ARG A 41 -11.93 30.89 1.34
CA ARG A 41 -13.31 31.13 0.88
C ARG A 41 -13.45 31.57 -0.57
N SER A 42 -12.35 31.82 -1.27
CA SER A 42 -12.36 32.44 -2.61
C SER A 42 -13.06 31.60 -3.69
N GLY A 43 -13.15 30.27 -3.49
CA GLY A 43 -13.61 29.33 -4.51
C GLY A 43 -12.61 29.08 -5.66
N GLU A 44 -11.52 29.85 -5.72
CA GLU A 44 -10.45 29.66 -6.72
C GLU A 44 -9.46 28.60 -6.20
N PRO A 45 -9.28 27.44 -6.89
CA PRO A 45 -8.49 26.32 -6.36
C PRO A 45 -7.07 26.70 -5.92
N ARG A 46 -6.42 27.57 -6.69
CA ARG A 46 -5.06 28.03 -6.40
C ARG A 46 -4.99 28.90 -5.15
N MET A 47 -5.97 29.78 -4.95
CA MET A 47 -6.04 30.64 -3.77
C MET A 47 -6.38 29.82 -2.52
N VAL A 48 -7.31 28.86 -2.64
CA VAL A 48 -7.60 27.87 -1.58
C VAL A 48 -6.34 27.11 -1.18
N ALA A 49 -5.55 26.65 -2.15
CA ALA A 49 -4.29 25.95 -1.88
C ALA A 49 -3.30 26.83 -1.10
N TRP A 50 -3.14 28.10 -1.48
CA TRP A 50 -2.29 29.04 -0.73
C TRP A 50 -2.82 29.30 0.68
N GLY A 51 -4.12 29.51 0.85
CA GLY A 51 -4.76 29.65 2.16
C GLY A 51 -4.45 28.46 3.06
N ALA A 52 -4.64 27.23 2.54
CA ALA A 52 -4.35 26.01 3.27
C ALA A 52 -2.86 25.89 3.62
N ALA A 53 -1.95 26.09 2.66
CA ALA A 53 -0.51 26.01 2.90
C ALA A 53 -0.05 27.00 3.96
N PHE A 54 -0.59 28.24 3.95
CA PHE A 54 -0.27 29.24 4.96
C PHE A 54 -0.87 28.92 6.32
N ALA A 55 -2.08 28.37 6.39
CA ALA A 55 -2.68 27.92 7.65
C ALA A 55 -1.78 26.89 8.34
N ALA A 56 -1.32 25.87 7.62
CA ALA A 56 -0.40 24.86 8.14
C ALA A 56 0.95 25.48 8.56
N LYS A 57 1.56 26.29 7.68
CA LYS A 57 2.86 26.94 7.95
C LYS A 57 2.81 27.86 9.18
N CYS A 58 1.69 28.52 9.43
CA CYS A 58 1.52 29.44 10.56
C CYS A 58 0.95 28.76 11.81
N GLY A 59 0.58 27.47 11.73
CA GLY A 59 -0.09 26.77 12.84
C GLY A 59 -1.49 27.31 13.15
N ASP A 60 -2.18 27.89 12.16
CA ASP A 60 -3.49 28.52 12.32
C ASP A 60 -4.59 27.45 12.49
N ARG A 61 -4.85 27.08 13.75
CA ARG A 61 -5.90 26.11 14.10
C ARG A 61 -7.31 26.66 13.92
N ASP A 62 -7.50 27.98 13.87
CA ASP A 62 -8.82 28.58 13.66
C ASP A 62 -9.33 28.33 12.22
N ALA A 63 -8.42 28.02 11.29
CA ALA A 63 -8.76 27.62 9.92
C ALA A 63 -9.29 26.17 9.81
N LEU A 64 -9.13 25.33 10.84
CA LEU A 64 -9.49 23.89 10.78
C LEU A 64 -10.95 23.63 10.40
N PRO A 65 -11.97 24.32 10.95
CA PRO A 65 -13.36 24.09 10.55
C PRO A 65 -13.60 24.32 9.06
N LEU A 66 -12.94 25.33 8.47
CA LEU A 66 -13.07 25.64 7.05
C LEU A 66 -12.31 24.62 6.18
N LEU A 67 -11.10 24.23 6.58
CA LEU A 67 -10.33 23.18 5.90
C LEU A 67 -11.07 21.84 5.91
N ALA A 68 -11.64 21.46 7.06
CA ALA A 68 -12.43 20.24 7.18
C ALA A 68 -13.69 20.30 6.29
N SER A 69 -14.38 21.44 6.24
CA SER A 69 -15.52 21.64 5.35
C SER A 69 -15.14 21.57 3.86
N LEU A 70 -13.97 22.10 3.47
CA LEU A 70 -13.47 21.97 2.09
C LEU A 70 -13.21 20.50 1.73
N ALA A 71 -12.60 19.73 2.65
CA ALA A 71 -12.37 18.29 2.47
C ALA A 71 -13.70 17.50 2.41
N GLU A 72 -14.69 17.84 3.24
CA GLU A 72 -16.02 17.21 3.25
C GLU A 72 -16.79 17.45 1.95
N ASN A 73 -16.68 18.65 1.39
CA ASN A 73 -17.30 19.00 0.11
C ASN A 73 -16.50 18.51 -1.11
N TYR A 74 -15.39 17.80 -0.91
CA TYR A 74 -14.62 17.24 -2.00
C TYR A 74 -15.40 16.14 -2.71
N GLN A 75 -15.56 16.32 -4.02
CA GLN A 75 -16.05 15.28 -4.92
C GLN A 75 -14.85 14.67 -5.63
N SER A 76 -14.68 13.36 -5.47
CA SER A 76 -13.65 12.59 -6.20
C SER A 76 -13.80 12.78 -7.70
N ILE A 77 -12.65 12.81 -8.38
CA ILE A 77 -12.59 12.94 -9.83
C ILE A 77 -12.77 11.55 -10.43
N PRO A 78 -13.50 11.44 -11.57
CA PRO A 78 -13.68 10.14 -12.22
C PRO A 78 -12.36 9.40 -12.44
N PRO A 79 -12.40 8.06 -12.38
CA PRO A 79 -11.26 7.21 -12.67
C PRO A 79 -10.50 7.64 -13.90
N GLN A 80 -9.17 7.51 -13.81
CA GLN A 80 -8.30 7.81 -14.93
C GLN A 80 -8.70 7.02 -16.19
N GLU A 81 -9.06 7.74 -17.25
CA GLU A 81 -9.44 7.13 -18.51
C GLU A 81 -8.22 6.78 -19.37
N TYR A 82 -8.39 5.75 -20.19
CA TYR A 82 -7.43 5.28 -21.17
C TYR A 82 -8.07 5.24 -22.55
N ASP A 83 -7.33 5.63 -23.59
CA ASP A 83 -7.79 5.54 -24.97
C ASP A 83 -7.85 4.06 -25.44
N ALA A 84 -8.38 3.82 -26.64
CA ALA A 84 -8.48 2.48 -27.22
C ALA A 84 -7.13 1.77 -27.43
N ARG A 85 -6.00 2.49 -27.26
CA ARG A 85 -4.63 1.97 -27.38
C ARG A 85 -3.98 1.77 -25.99
N GLY A 86 -4.72 2.04 -24.91
CA GLY A 86 -4.21 1.96 -23.54
C GLY A 86 -3.35 3.15 -23.14
N ASN A 87 -3.33 4.24 -23.90
CA ASN A 87 -2.64 5.47 -23.49
C ASN A 87 -3.49 6.24 -22.48
N TYR A 88 -2.82 6.82 -21.51
CA TYR A 88 -3.40 7.74 -20.54
C TYR A 88 -4.05 8.95 -21.24
N ILE A 89 -5.33 9.20 -20.98
CA ILE A 89 -6.00 10.43 -21.41
C ILE A 89 -5.72 11.52 -20.37
N PRO A 90 -5.04 12.63 -20.71
CA PRO A 90 -4.74 13.66 -19.73
C PRO A 90 -5.98 14.21 -19.04
N ARG A 91 -5.93 14.29 -17.70
CA ARG A 91 -6.94 15.01 -16.91
C ARG A 91 -7.08 16.44 -17.41
N THR A 92 -8.29 16.99 -17.37
CA THR A 92 -8.52 18.39 -17.77
C THR A 92 -7.79 19.34 -16.82
N PRO A 93 -7.48 20.59 -17.24
CA PRO A 93 -6.88 21.58 -16.35
C PRO A 93 -7.68 21.77 -15.06
N GLU A 94 -9.01 21.77 -15.12
CA GLU A 94 -9.89 21.96 -13.97
C GLU A 94 -9.81 20.77 -13.00
N GLN A 95 -9.79 19.54 -13.51
CA GLN A 95 -9.58 18.34 -12.69
C GLN A 95 -8.22 18.40 -12.00
N LYS A 96 -7.17 18.77 -12.73
CA LYS A 96 -5.82 18.90 -12.17
C LYS A 96 -5.78 19.97 -11.07
N GLN A 97 -6.33 21.15 -11.30
CA GLN A 97 -6.35 22.23 -10.29
C GLN A 97 -7.13 21.84 -9.03
N ARG A 98 -8.22 21.08 -9.18
CA ARG A 98 -8.97 20.54 -8.04
C ARG A 98 -8.14 19.54 -7.23
N LEU A 99 -7.37 18.67 -7.89
CA LEU A 99 -6.48 17.73 -7.21
C LEU A 99 -5.37 18.46 -6.47
N ASP A 100 -4.64 19.32 -7.17
CA ASP A 100 -3.50 20.07 -6.64
C ASP A 100 -3.95 20.95 -5.44
N SER A 101 -5.17 21.48 -5.47
CA SER A 101 -5.74 22.25 -4.35
C SER A 101 -6.12 21.36 -3.16
N MET A 102 -6.83 20.25 -3.41
CA MET A 102 -7.28 19.35 -2.35
C MET A 102 -6.12 18.62 -1.67
N GLU A 103 -5.06 18.28 -2.41
CA GLU A 103 -3.83 17.71 -1.84
C GLU A 103 -3.28 18.62 -0.72
N VAL A 104 -3.24 19.93 -0.96
CA VAL A 104 -2.74 20.91 0.00
C VAL A 104 -3.73 21.12 1.15
N VAL A 105 -5.03 21.09 0.89
CA VAL A 105 -6.06 21.14 1.95
C VAL A 105 -5.90 19.95 2.91
N LEU A 106 -5.81 18.73 2.39
CA LEU A 106 -5.66 17.51 3.20
C LEU A 106 -4.34 17.49 3.95
N ASP A 107 -3.23 17.89 3.31
CA ASP A 107 -1.93 18.08 3.96
C ASP A 107 -2.02 19.04 5.16
N SER A 108 -2.70 20.17 4.98
CA SER A 108 -2.89 21.15 6.04
C SER A 108 -3.77 20.63 7.19
N VAL A 109 -4.83 19.87 6.89
CA VAL A 109 -5.64 19.21 7.92
C VAL A 109 -4.76 18.25 8.73
N ILE A 110 -3.93 17.43 8.08
CA ILE A 110 -3.04 16.47 8.75
C ILE A 110 -2.02 17.19 9.63
N GLN A 111 -1.33 18.20 9.10
CA GLN A 111 -0.31 18.95 9.84
C GLN A 111 -0.86 19.70 11.06
N LEU A 112 -2.10 20.20 10.96
CA LEU A 112 -2.77 20.89 12.07
C LEU A 112 -3.45 19.92 13.04
N HIS A 113 -3.31 18.59 12.83
CA HIS A 113 -4.00 17.54 13.58
C HIS A 113 -5.53 17.72 13.60
N GLY A 114 -6.07 18.20 12.47
CA GLY A 114 -7.50 18.35 12.24
C GLY A 114 -8.20 17.00 12.09
N ARG A 115 -9.54 17.04 12.20
CA ARG A 115 -10.41 15.90 11.95
C ARG A 115 -11.31 16.20 10.76
N VAL A 116 -11.59 15.18 9.98
CA VAL A 116 -12.59 15.20 8.91
C VAL A 116 -13.59 14.07 9.15
N PRO A 117 -14.86 14.23 8.74
CA PRO A 117 -15.82 13.14 8.77
C PRO A 117 -15.32 11.91 8.01
N TYR A 118 -15.69 10.73 8.47
CA TYR A 118 -15.30 9.46 7.84
C TYR A 118 -15.70 9.40 6.35
N GLU A 119 -16.86 9.98 6.01
CA GLU A 119 -17.37 10.05 4.65
C GLU A 119 -16.42 10.84 3.73
N ALA A 120 -15.84 11.94 4.23
CA ALA A 120 -14.83 12.72 3.52
C ALA A 120 -13.54 11.94 3.30
N ILE A 121 -13.10 11.17 4.30
CA ILE A 121 -11.92 10.27 4.20
C ILE A 121 -12.16 9.25 3.08
N THR A 122 -13.33 8.61 3.05
CA THR A 122 -13.64 7.60 2.03
C THR A 122 -13.80 8.21 0.62
N SER A 123 -14.34 9.42 0.51
CA SER A 123 -14.41 10.16 -0.76
C SER A 123 -13.01 10.50 -1.29
N ALA A 124 -12.10 10.92 -0.41
CA ALA A 124 -10.73 11.25 -0.75
C ALA A 124 -9.83 10.02 -1.00
N LEU A 125 -10.23 8.82 -0.58
CA LEU A 125 -9.40 7.61 -0.67
C LEU A 125 -8.98 7.29 -2.11
N GLN A 126 -9.87 7.54 -3.07
CA GLN A 126 -9.55 7.37 -4.48
C GLN A 126 -8.46 8.34 -4.86
N ASP A 127 -8.65 9.65 -4.82
CA ASP A 127 -7.63 10.58 -5.33
C ASP A 127 -6.38 10.73 -4.45
N PHE A 128 -6.46 10.46 -3.14
CA PHE A 128 -5.41 10.74 -2.14
C PHE A 128 -5.27 9.62 -1.11
N PRO A 129 -4.88 8.39 -1.51
CA PRO A 129 -4.90 7.23 -0.62
C PRO A 129 -4.04 7.41 0.62
N ALA A 130 -2.84 7.97 0.50
CA ALA A 130 -1.94 8.12 1.64
C ALA A 130 -2.44 9.13 2.67
N GLN A 131 -3.00 10.25 2.22
CA GLN A 131 -3.62 11.26 3.09
C GLN A 131 -4.88 10.69 3.76
N ALA A 132 -5.74 10.00 3.00
CA ALA A 132 -6.94 9.35 3.53
C ALA A 132 -6.59 8.31 4.60
N LEU A 133 -5.59 7.46 4.36
CA LEU A 133 -5.08 6.49 5.34
C LEU A 133 -4.51 7.17 6.59
N THR A 134 -3.79 8.28 6.42
CA THR A 134 -3.23 9.05 7.54
C THR A 134 -4.34 9.68 8.39
N LEU A 135 -5.36 10.26 7.76
CA LEU A 135 -6.54 10.82 8.43
C LEU A 135 -7.36 9.72 9.13
N PHE A 136 -7.54 8.57 8.49
CA PHE A 136 -8.23 7.41 9.06
C PHE A 136 -7.53 6.90 10.32
N ALA A 137 -6.21 6.76 10.27
CA ALA A 137 -5.40 6.38 11.43
C ALA A 137 -5.47 7.43 12.56
N GLY A 138 -5.67 8.71 12.23
CA GLY A 138 -5.82 9.80 13.20
C GLY A 138 -7.19 9.88 13.89
N MET A 139 -8.16 9.05 13.51
CA MET A 139 -9.49 9.02 14.14
C MET A 139 -9.44 8.56 15.60
N PRO A 140 -10.36 9.02 16.47
CA PRO A 140 -10.48 8.53 17.84
C PRO A 140 -10.69 7.01 17.90
N GLU A 141 -10.09 6.33 18.86
CA GLU A 141 -10.03 4.85 18.88
C GLU A 141 -11.40 4.15 18.76
N PRO A 142 -12.46 4.52 19.53
CA PRO A 142 -13.72 3.78 19.43
C PRO A 142 -14.38 3.92 18.05
N GLU A 143 -14.27 5.11 17.46
CA GLU A 143 -14.79 5.39 16.13
C GLU A 143 -13.95 4.69 15.05
N ARG A 144 -12.62 4.78 15.16
CA ARG A 144 -11.68 4.18 14.21
C ARG A 144 -11.86 2.67 14.14
N SER A 145 -11.97 1.99 15.27
CA SER A 145 -12.15 0.54 15.35
C SER A 145 -13.51 0.12 14.77
N GLN A 146 -14.59 0.86 15.06
CA GLN A 146 -15.90 0.63 14.44
C GLN A 146 -15.87 0.78 12.91
N ARG A 147 -15.20 1.82 12.40
CA ARG A 147 -15.09 2.03 10.95
C ARG A 147 -14.17 1.03 10.27
N ALA A 148 -13.11 0.58 10.95
CA ALA A 148 -12.22 -0.47 10.46
C ALA A 148 -12.98 -1.78 10.24
N ASP A 149 -13.89 -2.15 11.15
CA ASP A 149 -14.75 -3.33 11.00
C ASP A 149 -15.63 -3.22 9.74
N VAL A 150 -16.30 -2.08 9.55
CA VAL A 150 -17.12 -1.82 8.36
C VAL A 150 -16.30 -1.91 7.07
N LEU A 151 -15.11 -1.32 7.03
CA LEU A 151 -14.22 -1.39 5.86
C LEU A 151 -13.76 -2.80 5.57
N TYR A 152 -13.31 -3.52 6.60
CA TYR A 152 -12.83 -4.89 6.48
C TYR A 152 -13.93 -5.82 5.96
N ALA A 153 -15.19 -5.59 6.37
CA ALA A 153 -16.35 -6.34 5.87
C ALA A 153 -16.62 -6.12 4.36
N THR A 154 -16.06 -5.09 3.72
CA THR A 154 -16.22 -4.85 2.27
C THR A 154 -15.19 -5.56 1.39
N ARG A 155 -14.23 -6.28 1.99
CA ARG A 155 -13.09 -6.89 1.26
C ARG A 155 -13.50 -7.84 0.14
N ASP A 156 -14.62 -8.54 0.28
CA ASP A 156 -15.11 -9.50 -0.71
C ASP A 156 -15.65 -8.84 -1.99
N LYS A 157 -15.93 -7.53 -1.95
CA LYS A 157 -16.44 -6.78 -3.11
C LYS A 157 -15.32 -6.31 -4.05
N ALA A 158 -14.09 -6.72 -3.80
CA ALA A 158 -12.91 -6.20 -4.49
C ALA A 158 -12.52 -6.95 -5.76
N ASP A 159 -13.37 -7.83 -6.33
CA ASP A 159 -13.15 -8.52 -7.63
C ASP A 159 -13.11 -7.59 -8.87
N GLN A 160 -12.81 -6.31 -8.66
CA GLN A 160 -12.63 -5.30 -9.68
C GLN A 160 -11.37 -5.58 -10.51
N PRO A 161 -11.35 -5.17 -11.80
CA PRO A 161 -10.14 -5.16 -12.59
C PRO A 161 -9.02 -4.46 -11.83
N TYR A 162 -7.82 -5.04 -11.89
CA TYR A 162 -6.67 -4.47 -11.21
C TYR A 162 -6.32 -3.10 -11.81
N ASP A 163 -6.72 -2.04 -11.12
CA ASP A 163 -6.33 -0.67 -11.38
C ASP A 163 -5.77 -0.03 -10.10
N TRP A 164 -5.36 1.24 -10.22
CA TRP A 164 -4.77 1.95 -9.10
C TRP A 164 -5.79 2.26 -7.99
N HIS A 165 -7.09 2.38 -8.29
CA HIS A 165 -8.15 2.55 -7.28
C HIS A 165 -8.34 1.27 -6.47
N HIS A 166 -8.31 0.12 -7.15
CA HIS A 166 -8.35 -1.18 -6.49
C HIS A 166 -7.18 -1.30 -5.52
N LEU A 167 -5.96 -0.88 -5.90
CA LEU A 167 -4.83 -0.85 -4.97
C LEU A 167 -5.07 0.07 -3.75
N ALA A 168 -5.58 1.29 -3.96
CA ALA A 168 -5.92 2.21 -2.88
C ALA A 168 -6.95 1.61 -1.91
N GLN A 169 -7.99 0.96 -2.45
CA GLN A 169 -8.99 0.25 -1.66
C GLN A 169 -8.36 -0.91 -0.88
N GLN A 170 -7.49 -1.70 -1.51
CA GLN A 170 -6.77 -2.80 -0.86
C GLN A 170 -5.83 -2.31 0.25
N GLN A 171 -5.18 -1.16 0.07
CA GLN A 171 -4.39 -0.51 1.13
C GLN A 171 -5.27 -0.05 2.29
N MET A 172 -6.46 0.48 2.03
CA MET A 172 -7.44 0.82 3.07
C MET A 172 -7.93 -0.40 3.84
N ILE A 173 -8.24 -1.49 3.14
CA ILE A 173 -8.62 -2.76 3.77
C ILE A 173 -7.46 -3.30 4.61
N HIS A 174 -6.23 -3.22 4.12
CA HIS A 174 -5.05 -3.64 4.86
C HIS A 174 -4.85 -2.80 6.12
N MET A 175 -4.98 -1.47 6.04
CA MET A 175 -4.93 -0.58 7.20
C MET A 175 -6.03 -0.90 8.22
N ALA A 176 -7.27 -1.10 7.75
CA ALA A 176 -8.39 -1.49 8.59
C ALA A 176 -8.12 -2.82 9.31
N ALA A 177 -7.63 -3.84 8.58
CA ALA A 177 -7.26 -5.12 9.16
C ALA A 177 -6.13 -4.97 10.19
N ALA A 178 -5.12 -4.14 9.92
CA ALA A 178 -4.04 -3.90 10.86
C ALA A 178 -4.51 -3.19 12.14
N ILE A 179 -5.47 -2.26 12.04
CA ILE A 179 -6.12 -1.65 13.21
C ILE A 179 -6.92 -2.68 14.01
N LEU A 180 -7.71 -3.52 13.34
CA LEU A 180 -8.47 -4.60 13.99
C LEU A 180 -7.55 -5.62 14.66
N ALA A 181 -6.39 -5.92 14.08
CA ALA A 181 -5.40 -6.84 14.66
C ALA A 181 -4.81 -6.37 16.00
N LEU A 182 -4.92 -5.08 16.34
CA LEU A 182 -4.52 -4.57 17.67
C LEU A 182 -5.45 -5.09 18.78
N GLN A 183 -6.73 -5.26 18.48
CA GLN A 183 -7.75 -5.82 19.36
C GLN A 183 -8.74 -6.65 18.52
N PRO A 184 -8.34 -7.89 18.13
CA PRO A 184 -9.09 -8.69 17.17
C PRO A 184 -10.53 -8.96 17.64
N PRO A 185 -11.57 -8.60 16.85
CA PRO A 185 -12.93 -9.04 17.17
C PRO A 185 -13.08 -10.55 16.94
N PRO A 186 -14.09 -11.21 17.55
CA PRO A 186 -14.33 -12.64 17.35
C PRO A 186 -14.44 -13.01 15.87
N GLY A 187 -13.75 -14.08 15.46
CA GLY A 187 -13.74 -14.56 14.06
C GLY A 187 -12.79 -13.84 13.11
N PHE A 188 -12.21 -12.69 13.50
CA PHE A 188 -11.26 -11.96 12.65
C PHE A 188 -10.03 -12.79 12.30
N THR A 189 -9.31 -13.30 13.30
CA THR A 189 -8.10 -14.11 13.12
C THR A 189 -8.38 -15.39 12.33
N ALA A 190 -9.53 -16.02 12.57
CA ALA A 190 -9.95 -17.22 11.83
C ALA A 190 -10.14 -16.89 10.34
N THR A 191 -10.72 -15.73 10.06
CA THR A 191 -10.93 -15.21 8.70
C THR A 191 -9.60 -14.93 8.01
N LEU A 192 -8.65 -14.27 8.68
CA LEU A 192 -7.29 -14.06 8.14
C LEU A 192 -6.66 -15.37 7.67
N LEU A 193 -6.62 -16.38 8.55
CA LEU A 193 -6.03 -17.68 8.23
C LEU A 193 -6.79 -18.41 7.11
N ASN A 194 -8.12 -18.38 7.11
CA ASN A 194 -8.93 -19.07 6.11
C ASN A 194 -8.87 -18.42 4.72
N GLU A 195 -8.64 -17.11 4.67
CA GLU A 195 -8.50 -16.35 3.43
C GLU A 195 -7.04 -16.23 2.96
N THR A 196 -6.07 -16.70 3.74
CA THR A 196 -4.69 -16.87 3.27
C THR A 196 -4.61 -18.03 2.30
N THR A 197 -3.95 -17.80 1.16
CA THR A 197 -3.49 -18.84 0.25
C THR A 197 -1.98 -19.00 0.36
N VAL A 198 -1.54 -20.25 0.55
CA VAL A 198 -0.15 -20.68 0.51
C VAL A 198 0.09 -21.40 -0.80
N VAL A 199 0.95 -20.84 -1.63
CA VAL A 199 1.40 -21.42 -2.88
C VAL A 199 2.60 -22.32 -2.61
N LEU A 200 2.44 -23.60 -2.90
CA LEU A 200 3.50 -24.60 -2.82
C LEU A 200 3.95 -24.95 -4.23
N LYS A 201 5.09 -24.40 -4.65
CA LYS A 201 5.73 -24.72 -5.92
C LYS A 201 6.62 -25.94 -5.76
N VAL A 202 6.24 -27.03 -6.41
CA VAL A 202 6.93 -28.32 -6.33
C VAL A 202 7.55 -28.63 -7.68
N SER A 203 8.88 -28.59 -7.75
CA SER A 203 9.62 -29.12 -8.90
C SER A 203 9.78 -30.64 -8.76
N VAL A 204 9.52 -31.37 -9.84
CA VAL A 204 9.63 -32.83 -9.87
C VAL A 204 10.79 -33.23 -10.77
N THR A 205 11.79 -33.93 -10.24
CA THR A 205 13.05 -34.23 -10.95
C THR A 205 13.41 -35.71 -10.87
N ASP A 206 14.24 -36.20 -11.79
CA ASP A 206 14.76 -37.59 -11.72
C ASP A 206 15.89 -37.73 -10.67
N ASP A 207 16.72 -36.68 -10.55
CA ASP A 207 17.90 -36.61 -9.71
C ASP A 207 17.76 -35.51 -8.63
N GLU A 208 18.54 -35.58 -7.55
CA GLU A 208 18.50 -34.61 -6.42
C GLU A 208 19.09 -33.23 -6.74
N GLN A 209 19.08 -32.80 -8.02
CA GLN A 209 19.58 -31.48 -8.37
C GLN A 209 18.75 -30.40 -7.68
N LYS A 210 19.41 -29.64 -6.80
CA LYS A 210 18.85 -28.43 -6.23
C LYS A 210 18.80 -27.37 -7.32
N ARG A 211 17.62 -26.78 -7.51
CA ARG A 211 17.42 -25.63 -8.39
C ARG A 211 18.21 -24.44 -7.84
N GLU A 212 18.98 -23.79 -8.70
CA GLU A 212 19.48 -22.44 -8.43
C GLU A 212 18.38 -21.45 -8.86
N ASP A 213 17.63 -20.92 -7.90
CA ASP A 213 16.64 -19.89 -8.16
C ASP A 213 17.34 -18.53 -8.32
N THR A 214 17.43 -18.06 -9.56
CA THR A 214 17.86 -16.69 -9.85
C THR A 214 16.75 -15.73 -9.46
N PHE A 215 16.85 -15.12 -8.28
CA PHE A 215 15.95 -14.06 -7.87
C PHE A 215 16.31 -12.78 -8.63
N SER A 216 15.45 -12.33 -9.54
CA SER A 216 15.57 -11.01 -10.15
C SER A 216 15.02 -9.98 -9.16
N GLY A 217 15.89 -9.17 -8.59
CA GLY A 217 15.49 -8.03 -7.78
C GLY A 217 14.79 -6.99 -8.65
N GLY A 218 13.51 -6.74 -8.40
CA GLY A 218 12.78 -5.67 -9.06
C GLY A 218 13.35 -4.31 -8.66
N VAL A 219 13.62 -3.45 -9.64
CA VAL A 219 13.94 -2.05 -9.41
C VAL A 219 12.62 -1.35 -9.05
N CYS A 220 12.49 -0.79 -7.84
CA CYS A 220 11.35 0.07 -7.53
C CYS A 220 11.49 1.36 -8.33
N GLY A 221 10.40 1.81 -8.95
CA GLY A 221 10.41 2.97 -9.84
C GLY A 221 10.73 4.28 -9.13
N ASP A 222 11.66 5.03 -9.72
CA ASP A 222 11.97 6.42 -9.39
C ASP A 222 10.80 7.30 -9.83
N SER A 223 9.76 7.40 -8.99
CA SER A 223 8.71 8.39 -9.23
C SER A 223 9.32 9.77 -8.96
N PHE A 224 9.71 10.45 -10.04
CA PHE A 224 10.19 11.83 -9.99
C PHE A 224 9.09 12.68 -9.35
N GLY A 225 9.38 13.23 -8.17
CA GLY A 225 8.46 14.17 -7.52
C GLY A 225 8.05 15.25 -8.50
N LEU A 226 6.74 15.42 -8.68
CA LEU A 226 6.23 16.46 -9.56
C LEU A 226 6.64 17.80 -8.98
N LYS A 227 7.46 18.56 -9.73
CA LYS A 227 7.70 19.96 -9.37
C LYS A 227 6.35 20.68 -9.35
N PRO A 228 6.04 21.49 -8.32
CA PRO A 228 4.81 22.26 -8.31
C PRO A 228 4.70 23.08 -9.59
N ALA A 229 3.49 23.16 -10.13
CA ALA A 229 3.20 24.09 -11.21
C ALA A 229 3.55 25.51 -10.77
N GLN A 230 4.05 26.33 -11.70
CA GLN A 230 4.49 27.68 -11.37
C GLN A 230 3.36 28.46 -10.67
N GLY A 231 3.68 28.97 -9.48
CA GLY A 231 2.77 29.80 -8.70
C GLY A 231 1.79 29.04 -7.79
N TRP A 232 1.87 27.72 -7.71
CA TRP A 232 1.22 26.92 -6.68
C TRP A 232 2.09 26.84 -5.42
N PRO A 233 1.50 26.66 -4.22
CA PRO A 233 2.28 26.24 -3.06
C PRO A 233 2.94 24.89 -3.35
N GLN A 234 4.06 24.61 -2.68
CA GLN A 234 4.72 23.30 -2.78
C GLN A 234 3.80 22.23 -2.17
N PRO A 235 3.28 21.26 -2.97
CA PRO A 235 2.57 20.14 -2.41
C PRO A 235 3.56 19.21 -1.70
N TYR A 236 3.05 18.50 -0.70
CA TYR A 236 3.74 17.41 -0.07
C TYR A 236 2.91 16.15 -0.25
N THR A 237 3.56 15.12 -0.76
CA THR A 237 2.97 13.81 -0.91
C THR A 237 3.17 13.04 0.39
N TYR A 238 2.15 12.31 0.83
CA TYR A 238 2.30 11.34 1.89
C TYR A 238 2.62 9.98 1.28
N VAL A 239 3.49 9.23 1.95
CA VAL A 239 3.77 7.83 1.66
C VAL A 239 3.41 7.05 2.91
N VAL A 240 2.44 6.16 2.79
CA VAL A 240 2.17 5.17 3.83
C VAL A 240 3.04 3.97 3.54
N GLU A 241 3.85 3.59 4.52
CA GLU A 241 4.89 2.58 4.37
C GLU A 241 4.69 1.47 5.39
N GLN A 242 5.14 0.27 5.04
CA GLN A 242 5.21 -0.86 5.96
C GLN A 242 6.68 -1.17 6.25
N HIS A 243 7.07 -1.10 7.52
CA HIS A 243 8.47 -1.30 7.93
C HIS A 243 8.59 -2.44 8.94
N TRP A 244 9.55 -3.34 8.71
CA TRP A 244 9.89 -4.43 9.63
C TRP A 244 10.80 -3.98 10.76
N ASN A 245 11.38 -2.78 10.68
CA ASN A 245 12.15 -2.16 11.75
C ASN A 245 11.78 -0.67 11.84
N ASN A 246 11.70 -0.13 13.06
CA ASN A 246 11.37 1.30 13.29
C ASN A 246 12.50 2.26 12.86
N GLN A 247 13.34 1.89 11.87
CA GLN A 247 14.55 2.61 11.47
C GLN A 247 14.36 3.50 10.23
N GLY A 248 13.13 3.68 9.74
CA GLY A 248 12.82 4.59 8.64
C GLY A 248 12.65 6.05 9.07
N SER A 249 12.79 6.96 8.12
CA SER A 249 12.51 8.41 8.20
C SER A 249 11.01 8.74 8.33
N ALA A 250 10.27 7.95 9.10
CA ALA A 250 8.84 8.12 9.29
C ALA A 250 8.55 9.40 10.11
N ASP A 251 7.55 10.16 9.68
CA ASP A 251 7.04 11.31 10.42
C ASP A 251 6.02 10.89 11.48
N GLY A 252 5.41 9.70 11.32
CA GLY A 252 4.47 9.17 12.30
C GLY A 252 4.21 7.67 12.15
N VAL A 253 3.84 7.02 13.26
CA VAL A 253 3.35 5.64 13.28
C VAL A 253 1.83 5.67 13.19
N LEU A 254 1.26 5.06 12.15
CA LEU A 254 -0.18 4.97 11.95
C LEU A 254 -0.76 3.75 12.69
N VAL A 255 -0.09 2.60 12.58
CA VAL A 255 -0.43 1.37 13.28
C VAL A 255 0.85 0.76 13.86
N PRO A 256 0.95 0.58 15.19
CA PRO A 256 2.10 -0.07 15.79
C PRO A 256 2.10 -1.57 15.49
N GLY A 257 3.27 -2.18 15.39
CA GLY A 257 3.41 -3.61 15.09
C GLY A 257 4.77 -3.95 14.51
N GLU A 258 4.93 -5.22 14.12
CA GLU A 258 6.11 -5.70 13.40
C GLU A 258 5.67 -6.63 12.25
N PRO A 259 5.45 -6.07 11.04
CA PRO A 259 5.81 -4.72 10.63
C PRO A 259 4.84 -3.63 11.12
N SER A 260 5.37 -2.44 11.40
CA SER A 260 4.55 -1.25 11.68
C SER A 260 4.07 -0.62 10.36
N ILE A 261 2.93 0.06 10.41
CA ILE A 261 2.47 0.92 9.32
C ILE A 261 2.77 2.36 9.72
N THR A 262 3.58 3.05 8.92
CA THR A 262 4.03 4.41 9.18
C THR A 262 3.60 5.34 8.05
N THR A 263 3.70 6.64 8.30
CA THR A 263 3.51 7.67 7.29
C THR A 263 4.74 8.56 7.22
N ARG A 264 5.06 9.02 6.02
CA ARG A 264 6.12 9.98 5.77
C ARG A 264 5.63 11.01 4.76
N ARG A 265 5.84 12.27 5.08
CA ARG A 265 5.57 13.43 4.27
C ARG A 265 6.82 13.77 3.48
N ALA A 266 6.70 13.83 2.16
CA ALA A 266 7.83 13.98 1.27
C ALA A 266 7.53 14.96 0.13
N LEU A 267 8.59 15.61 -0.37
CA LEU A 267 8.54 16.42 -1.58
C LEU A 267 8.50 15.57 -2.87
N SER A 268 8.84 14.28 -2.76
CA SER A 268 8.80 13.32 -3.86
C SER A 268 8.37 11.95 -3.37
N ASN A 269 7.61 11.25 -4.20
CA ASN A 269 6.99 9.95 -3.94
C ASN A 269 7.89 8.75 -4.27
N SER A 270 9.21 8.86 -4.05
CA SER A 270 10.12 7.72 -4.21
C SER A 270 10.11 6.87 -2.93
N SER A 271 9.42 5.74 -2.94
CA SER A 271 9.56 4.71 -1.90
C SER A 271 9.35 3.30 -2.46
N CYS A 272 10.26 2.40 -2.10
CA CYS A 272 10.10 0.95 -2.29
C CYS A 272 9.17 0.32 -1.24
N SER A 273 8.86 1.05 -0.17
CA SER A 273 8.26 0.47 1.04
C SER A 273 6.79 0.84 1.18
N THR A 274 6.11 1.20 0.09
CA THR A 274 4.67 1.54 0.11
C THR A 274 3.85 0.42 0.73
N LEU A 275 2.81 0.77 1.47
CA LEU A 275 1.86 -0.19 2.03
C LEU A 275 1.34 -1.11 0.92
N PRO A 276 1.59 -2.43 0.98
CA PRO A 276 1.05 -3.33 -0.02
C PRO A 276 -0.47 -3.43 0.10
N GLY A 277 -1.12 -3.91 -0.97
CA GLY A 277 -2.52 -4.32 -0.89
C GLY A 277 -2.72 -5.48 0.10
N PHE A 278 -3.98 -5.76 0.44
CA PHE A 278 -4.34 -6.76 1.45
C PHE A 278 -4.29 -8.20 0.92
N THR A 279 -3.08 -8.66 0.61
CA THR A 279 -2.82 -10.00 0.06
C THR A 279 -2.76 -11.09 1.12
N SER A 280 -2.72 -12.36 0.67
CA SER A 280 -2.42 -13.52 1.50
C SER A 280 -1.17 -13.36 2.38
N VAL A 281 -0.12 -12.66 1.91
CA VAL A 281 1.08 -12.37 2.71
C VAL A 281 0.69 -11.51 3.92
N GLN A 282 -0.07 -10.44 3.68
CA GLN A 282 -0.45 -9.50 4.74
C GLN A 282 -1.39 -10.12 5.76
N LYS A 283 -2.36 -10.93 5.29
CA LYS A 283 -3.25 -11.70 6.17
C LYS A 283 -2.46 -12.60 7.12
N LEU A 284 -1.46 -13.31 6.59
CA LEU A 284 -0.61 -14.20 7.38
C LEU A 284 0.28 -13.41 8.36
N LEU A 285 0.88 -12.30 7.91
CA LEU A 285 1.71 -11.45 8.77
C LEU A 285 0.93 -10.90 9.97
N LEU A 286 -0.32 -10.47 9.76
CA LEU A 286 -1.17 -10.00 10.87
C LEU A 286 -1.48 -11.14 11.86
N ALA A 287 -1.81 -12.33 11.37
CA ALA A 287 -2.05 -13.50 12.24
C ALA A 287 -0.77 -13.92 13.01
N GLU A 288 0.40 -13.87 12.38
CA GLU A 288 1.69 -14.13 13.05
C GLU A 288 2.01 -13.06 14.11
N GLN A 289 1.70 -11.80 13.84
CA GLN A 289 1.85 -10.70 14.81
C GLN A 289 0.95 -10.90 16.03
N GLU A 290 -0.32 -11.27 15.85
CA GLU A 290 -1.22 -11.64 16.95
C GLU A 290 -0.65 -12.82 17.77
N ALA A 291 -0.09 -13.83 17.07
CA ALA A 291 0.62 -14.94 17.72
C ALA A 291 1.91 -14.51 18.43
N GLY A 292 2.40 -13.29 18.20
CA GLY A 292 3.62 -12.74 18.79
C GLY A 292 4.88 -13.38 18.22
N PHE A 293 4.84 -13.84 16.97
CA PHE A 293 6.02 -14.35 16.28
C PHE A 293 6.88 -13.20 15.81
N LEU A 294 8.18 -13.27 16.12
CA LEU A 294 9.17 -12.34 15.61
C LEU A 294 9.48 -12.67 14.14
N PRO A 295 9.95 -11.70 13.33
CA PRO A 295 10.29 -11.95 11.93
C PRO A 295 11.27 -13.12 11.72
N GLU A 296 12.24 -13.30 12.61
CA GLU A 296 13.22 -14.40 12.58
C GLU A 296 12.62 -15.77 12.90
N ASP A 297 11.48 -15.80 13.61
CA ASP A 297 10.77 -17.01 13.99
C ASP A 297 9.73 -17.43 12.94
N ARG A 298 9.56 -16.62 11.87
CA ARG A 298 8.60 -16.90 10.79
C ARG A 298 9.04 -18.11 9.98
N ARG A 299 8.48 -19.25 10.38
CA ARG A 299 8.57 -20.51 9.63
C ARG A 299 7.44 -20.67 8.62
N THR A 300 6.48 -19.74 8.62
CA THR A 300 5.36 -19.75 7.68
C THR A 300 5.62 -18.73 6.58
N GLY A 301 5.30 -19.12 5.36
CA GLY A 301 5.41 -18.27 4.18
C GLY A 301 4.31 -18.65 3.20
N THR A 302 3.79 -17.66 2.47
CA THR A 302 2.73 -17.87 1.47
C THR A 302 3.26 -18.36 0.13
N LEU A 303 4.58 -18.34 -0.08
CA LEU A 303 5.23 -18.94 -1.24
C LEU A 303 6.35 -19.86 -0.74
N GLN A 304 6.22 -21.14 -1.07
CA GLN A 304 7.14 -22.18 -0.64
C GLN A 304 7.61 -22.97 -1.85
N TYR A 305 8.89 -23.32 -1.85
CA TYR A 305 9.51 -24.10 -2.90
C TYR A 305 9.98 -25.43 -2.33
N ASP A 306 9.71 -26.50 -3.07
CA ASP A 306 10.14 -27.84 -2.74
C ASP A 306 10.52 -28.61 -4.01
N THR A 307 11.40 -29.59 -3.84
CA THR A 307 11.77 -30.51 -4.92
C THR A 307 11.43 -31.93 -4.50
N LEU A 308 10.71 -32.64 -5.36
CA LEU A 308 10.41 -34.06 -5.18
C LEU A 308 11.13 -34.88 -6.23
N ARG A 309 11.87 -35.89 -5.76
CA ARG A 309 12.42 -36.91 -6.64
C ARG A 309 11.31 -37.81 -7.18
N TYR A 310 11.38 -38.18 -8.45
CA TYR A 310 10.45 -39.07 -9.14
C TYR A 310 11.06 -40.46 -9.40
N PRO A 311 11.07 -41.37 -8.42
CA PRO A 311 11.43 -42.76 -8.68
C PRO A 311 10.27 -43.55 -9.33
N GLY A 312 9.06 -42.96 -9.37
CA GLY A 312 7.87 -43.54 -9.97
C GLY A 312 6.58 -42.95 -9.42
N GLN A 313 5.47 -43.23 -10.11
CA GLN A 313 4.16 -42.62 -9.87
C GLN A 313 3.63 -42.77 -8.44
N ALA A 314 3.71 -43.98 -7.86
CA ALA A 314 3.21 -44.22 -6.51
C ALA A 314 4.03 -43.46 -5.45
N SER A 315 5.35 -43.42 -5.62
CA SER A 315 6.24 -42.68 -4.72
C SER A 315 6.01 -41.18 -4.83
N PHE A 316 5.80 -40.65 -6.03
CA PHE A 316 5.48 -39.23 -6.23
C PHE A 316 4.21 -38.83 -5.47
N VAL A 317 3.13 -39.59 -5.63
CA VAL A 317 1.85 -39.31 -4.95
C VAL A 317 2.00 -39.35 -3.43
N ALA A 318 2.69 -40.36 -2.90
CA ALA A 318 2.95 -40.47 -1.46
C ALA A 318 3.82 -39.31 -0.95
N SER A 319 4.89 -38.97 -1.66
CA SER A 319 5.80 -37.87 -1.30
C SER A 319 5.10 -36.51 -1.36
N LEU A 320 4.26 -36.27 -2.36
CA LEU A 320 3.50 -35.03 -2.48
C LEU A 320 2.48 -34.88 -1.33
N SER A 321 1.76 -35.94 -1.01
CA SER A 321 0.80 -35.94 0.11
C SER A 321 1.51 -35.68 1.43
N SER A 322 2.61 -36.40 1.70
CA SER A 322 3.43 -36.19 2.90
C SER A 322 4.01 -34.77 2.96
N LEU A 323 4.46 -34.22 1.83
CA LEU A 323 4.97 -32.86 1.76
C LEU A 323 3.90 -31.84 2.17
N VAL A 324 2.71 -31.91 1.57
CA VAL A 324 1.60 -31.01 1.90
C VAL A 324 1.23 -31.09 3.38
N ASP A 325 1.16 -32.29 3.95
CA ASP A 325 0.84 -32.47 5.37
C ASP A 325 1.91 -31.87 6.30
N ARG A 326 3.19 -32.02 5.94
CA ARG A 326 4.30 -31.35 6.65
C ARG A 326 4.20 -29.83 6.54
N ARG A 327 3.85 -29.29 5.37
CA ARG A 327 3.72 -27.83 5.16
C ARG A 327 2.50 -27.24 5.88
N LYS A 328 1.47 -28.03 6.18
CA LYS A 328 0.32 -27.63 7.01
C LYS A 328 0.64 -27.51 8.50
N GLU A 329 1.65 -28.24 8.99
CA GLU A 329 1.93 -28.34 10.43
C GLU A 329 2.28 -27.01 11.11
N PRO A 330 3.14 -26.14 10.53
CA PRO A 330 3.40 -24.82 11.09
C PRO A 330 2.13 -23.96 11.28
N PHE A 331 1.14 -24.08 10.37
CA PHE A 331 -0.11 -23.35 10.47
C PHE A 331 -1.05 -23.94 11.53
N ARG A 332 -1.06 -25.26 11.74
CA ARG A 332 -1.75 -25.87 12.90
C ARG A 332 -1.17 -25.34 14.21
N LYS A 333 0.15 -25.24 14.30
CA LYS A 333 0.84 -24.67 15.47
C LYS A 333 0.51 -23.19 15.65
N LEU A 334 0.46 -22.41 14.57
CA LEU A 334 0.02 -21.01 14.60
C LEU A 334 -1.41 -20.90 15.14
N ALA A 335 -2.37 -21.65 14.59
CA ALA A 335 -3.75 -21.66 15.06
C ALA A 335 -3.87 -22.06 16.54
N ALA A 336 -3.13 -23.09 16.99
CA ALA A 336 -3.10 -23.48 18.40
C ALA A 336 -2.53 -22.38 19.31
N THR A 337 -1.51 -21.65 18.84
CA THR A 337 -0.91 -20.52 19.57
C THR A 337 -1.92 -19.37 19.72
N LEU A 338 -2.62 -19.04 18.63
CA LEU A 338 -3.66 -18.01 18.61
C LEU A 338 -4.85 -18.38 19.50
N ALA A 339 -5.24 -19.65 19.53
CA ALA A 339 -6.25 -20.16 20.46
C ALA A 339 -5.82 -20.02 21.92
N GLY A 340 -4.55 -20.34 22.23
CA GLY A 340 -3.98 -20.15 23.57
C GLY A 340 -3.97 -18.69 24.03
N LYS A 341 -3.99 -17.74 23.10
CA LYS A 341 -4.12 -16.30 23.36
C LYS A 341 -5.55 -15.77 23.30
N SER A 342 -6.55 -16.64 23.12
CA SER A 342 -7.96 -16.28 22.97
C SER A 342 -8.29 -15.44 21.72
N PHE A 343 -7.43 -15.44 20.70
CA PHE A 343 -7.75 -14.85 19.38
C PHE A 343 -8.54 -15.81 18.48
N LEU A 344 -8.55 -17.09 18.83
CA LEU A 344 -9.41 -18.10 18.22
C LEU A 344 -10.18 -18.84 19.31
N SER A 345 -11.46 -19.09 19.08
CA SER A 345 -12.22 -20.10 19.82
C SER A 345 -11.69 -21.51 19.50
N ALA A 346 -12.01 -22.49 20.35
CA ALA A 346 -11.61 -23.88 20.12
C ALA A 346 -12.15 -24.44 18.79
N SER A 347 -13.38 -24.07 18.41
CA SER A 347 -13.99 -24.47 17.13
C SER A 347 -13.29 -23.83 15.93
N GLU A 348 -12.90 -22.56 16.05
CA GLU A 348 -12.16 -21.88 14.99
C GLU A 348 -10.75 -22.46 14.86
N ALA A 349 -10.03 -22.68 15.97
CA ALA A 349 -8.69 -23.25 15.93
C ALA A 349 -8.62 -24.63 15.26
N ALA A 350 -9.69 -25.43 15.36
CA ALA A 350 -9.80 -26.74 14.70
C ALA A 350 -9.97 -26.65 13.18
N THR A 351 -10.40 -25.51 12.65
CA THR A 351 -10.79 -25.34 11.24
C THR A 351 -10.02 -24.24 10.50
N ALA A 352 -9.45 -23.26 11.24
CA ALA A 352 -8.74 -22.11 10.72
C ALA A 352 -7.41 -22.56 10.06
N MET A 353 -7.40 -22.57 8.73
CA MET A 353 -6.27 -23.06 7.95
C MET A 353 -6.18 -22.37 6.58
N PRO A 354 -4.99 -21.97 6.14
CA PRO A 354 -4.79 -21.49 4.78
C PRO A 354 -5.22 -22.48 3.71
N MET A 355 -5.55 -21.96 2.54
CA MET A 355 -5.72 -22.76 1.34
C MET A 355 -4.33 -23.08 0.80
N PHE A 356 -4.07 -24.35 0.47
CA PHE A 356 -2.81 -24.72 -0.18
C PHE A 356 -3.04 -24.87 -1.68
N ALA A 357 -2.45 -23.98 -2.47
CA ALA A 357 -2.42 -24.08 -3.93
C ALA A 357 -1.11 -24.75 -4.34
N VAL A 358 -1.18 -26.00 -4.83
CA VAL A 358 -0.01 -26.79 -5.20
C VAL A 358 0.23 -26.66 -6.70
N GLU A 359 1.35 -26.05 -7.06
CA GLU A 359 1.82 -25.95 -8.45
C GLU A 359 2.91 -26.99 -8.69
N ILE A 360 2.75 -27.81 -9.72
CA ILE A 360 3.73 -28.82 -10.10
C ILE A 360 4.48 -28.34 -11.33
N ASP A 361 5.81 -28.27 -11.22
CA ASP A 361 6.73 -28.03 -12.31
C ASP A 361 7.45 -29.35 -12.64
N ASP A 362 6.99 -30.03 -13.68
CA ASP A 362 7.58 -31.30 -14.11
C ASP A 362 8.89 -31.05 -14.86
N GLN A 363 10.01 -31.31 -14.19
CA GLN A 363 11.37 -31.11 -14.69
C GLN A 363 12.10 -32.43 -14.92
N ARG A 364 11.37 -33.56 -14.99
CA ARG A 364 11.94 -34.86 -15.35
C ARG A 364 12.48 -34.79 -16.78
N LYS A 365 13.56 -35.53 -17.04
CA LYS A 365 14.15 -35.71 -18.38
C LYS A 365 13.18 -36.46 -19.28
N ASP A 366 12.48 -37.46 -18.73
CA ASP A 366 11.44 -38.22 -19.41
C ASP A 366 10.05 -37.75 -18.96
N GLN A 367 9.36 -37.03 -19.85
CA GLN A 367 7.99 -36.55 -19.64
C GLN A 367 6.97 -37.32 -20.49
N THR A 368 7.36 -38.47 -21.06
CA THR A 368 6.45 -39.29 -21.89
C THR A 368 5.26 -39.83 -21.11
N GLN A 369 5.46 -40.11 -19.81
CA GLN A 369 4.38 -40.43 -18.88
C GLN A 369 3.98 -39.19 -18.08
N ALA A 370 2.78 -38.67 -18.31
CA ALA A 370 2.23 -37.58 -17.51
C ALA A 370 2.15 -37.95 -16.02
N LEU A 371 2.52 -37.01 -15.15
CA LEU A 371 2.34 -37.17 -13.70
C LEU A 371 0.85 -37.30 -13.38
N GLN A 372 0.45 -38.41 -12.74
CA GLN A 372 -0.91 -38.52 -12.21
C GLN A 372 -0.99 -37.79 -10.88
N MET A 373 -1.89 -36.81 -10.79
CA MET A 373 -2.12 -36.10 -9.53
C MET A 373 -2.96 -36.96 -8.58
N PRO A 374 -2.72 -36.90 -7.26
CA PRO A 374 -3.61 -37.51 -6.29
C PRO A 374 -5.04 -36.98 -6.44
N ALA A 375 -6.02 -37.87 -6.30
CA ALA A 375 -7.45 -37.50 -6.39
C ALA A 375 -7.86 -36.47 -5.31
N SER A 376 -7.17 -36.44 -4.17
CA SER A 376 -7.33 -35.44 -3.13
C SER A 376 -6.04 -35.28 -2.32
N LEU A 377 -5.74 -34.04 -1.93
CA LEU A 377 -4.71 -33.67 -0.95
C LEU A 377 -5.34 -33.06 0.34
N GLY A 378 -6.64 -33.30 0.54
CA GLY A 378 -7.46 -32.74 1.62
C GLY A 378 -8.36 -31.57 1.19
N SER A 379 -9.30 -31.19 2.06
CA SER A 379 -10.37 -30.20 1.80
C SER A 379 -9.91 -28.75 1.66
N ARG A 380 -8.63 -28.46 1.96
CA ARG A 380 -8.00 -27.14 1.89
C ARG A 380 -6.78 -27.17 0.97
N THR A 381 -6.84 -27.97 -0.09
CA THR A 381 -5.74 -28.10 -1.04
C THR A 381 -6.26 -28.25 -2.46
N THR A 382 -5.73 -27.43 -3.36
CA THR A 382 -5.98 -27.51 -4.80
C THR A 382 -4.67 -27.82 -5.52
N VAL A 383 -4.76 -28.50 -6.66
CA VAL A 383 -3.61 -28.80 -7.52
C VAL A 383 -3.84 -28.16 -8.88
N GLY A 384 -2.88 -27.39 -9.36
CA GLY A 384 -2.95 -26.69 -10.64
C GLY A 384 -2.30 -25.31 -10.58
N PRO A 385 -2.26 -24.60 -11.72
CA PRO A 385 -1.71 -23.25 -11.77
C PRO A 385 -2.50 -22.33 -10.83
N TYR A 386 -1.81 -21.71 -9.88
CA TYR A 386 -2.38 -20.70 -9.02
C TYR A 386 -2.48 -19.40 -9.82
N LYS A 387 -3.69 -18.86 -9.91
CA LYS A 387 -3.87 -17.48 -10.34
C LYS A 387 -3.62 -16.62 -9.11
N PRO A 388 -2.52 -15.86 -9.04
CA PRO A 388 -2.31 -14.98 -7.90
C PRO A 388 -3.52 -14.07 -7.72
N GLU A 389 -3.93 -13.87 -6.46
CA GLU A 389 -4.71 -12.70 -6.05
C GLU A 389 -4.10 -11.51 -6.80
N SER A 390 -4.88 -10.80 -7.60
CA SER A 390 -4.45 -9.80 -8.57
C SER A 390 -3.60 -8.70 -7.92
N GLY A 391 -2.31 -8.96 -7.74
CA GLY A 391 -1.41 -8.14 -6.96
C GLY A 391 -0.06 -8.07 -7.63
N TRP A 392 0.26 -6.88 -8.16
CA TRP A 392 1.59 -6.28 -8.37
C TRP A 392 2.74 -7.04 -9.02
N PHE A 393 2.68 -8.35 -9.30
CA PHE A 393 3.63 -8.96 -10.22
C PHE A 393 3.29 -8.44 -11.61
N LEU A 394 3.83 -7.26 -11.91
CA LEU A 394 3.95 -6.70 -13.24
C LEU A 394 4.19 -7.89 -14.17
N LYS A 395 3.29 -8.08 -15.13
CA LYS A 395 3.68 -8.68 -16.41
C LYS A 395 4.79 -7.78 -16.94
N GLN A 396 6.02 -7.97 -16.47
CA GLN A 396 7.18 -7.46 -17.15
C GLN A 396 7.18 -8.24 -18.45
N GLY A 397 6.72 -7.59 -19.51
CA GLY A 397 6.84 -8.12 -20.85
C GLY A 397 8.30 -8.47 -21.06
N ASN A 398 8.54 -9.73 -21.42
CA ASN A 398 9.78 -10.13 -22.05
C ASN A 398 10.07 -9.26 -23.27
#